data_AF-A0A377AL62-F1
#
_entry.id   AF-A0A377AL62-F1
#
_cell.length_a   1.000
_cell.length_b   1.000
_cell.length_c   1.000
_cell.angle_alpha   90.00
_cell.angle_beta   90.00
_cell.angle_gamma   90.00
#
_symmetry.space_group_name_H-M   'P 1'
#
loop_
_entity.id
_entity.type
_entity.pdbx_description
1 polymer ?
#
loop_
_entity_poly.entity_id
_entity_poly.type
_entity_poly.pdbx_seq_one_letter_code
_entity_poly.pdbx_strand_id
1 'polypeptide(L)'
;MQGTKIRLLAGGLLMMATAGYVQADALQPDPAWQQGTLSNGLQWQVLTTPQRPSDRVEIRLLVNTGSLAESTQQSGYSHAIPSYCANAKRWP
;
A
#
# COMPACT_ATOMS: atom_id res chain seq x y z
N MET A 1 25.19 37.28 -39.65
CA MET A 1 25.69 36.74 -38.35
C MET A 1 24.64 36.70 -37.22
N GLN A 2 23.42 37.24 -37.38
CA GLN A 2 22.38 37.20 -36.32
C GLN A 2 21.55 35.89 -36.30
N GLY A 3 21.27 35.29 -37.47
CA GLY A 3 20.46 34.06 -37.57
C GLY A 3 21.08 32.82 -36.91
N THR A 4 22.41 32.71 -36.89
CA THR A 4 23.12 31.61 -36.22
C THR A 4 22.99 31.69 -34.69
N LYS A 5 23.01 32.91 -34.13
CA LYS A 5 22.85 33.13 -32.68
C LYS A 5 21.42 32.81 -32.21
N ILE A 6 20.41 33.14 -33.01
CA ILE A 6 19.00 32.81 -32.71
C ILE A 6 18.78 31.29 -32.74
N ARG A 7 19.36 30.57 -33.71
CA ARG A 7 19.27 29.10 -33.77
C ARG A 7 19.95 28.43 -32.57
N LEU A 8 21.09 28.96 -32.14
CA LEU A 8 21.81 28.47 -30.94
C LEU A 8 21.00 28.75 -29.66
N LEU A 9 20.39 29.93 -29.53
CA LEU A 9 19.53 30.26 -28.39
C LEU A 9 18.25 29.41 -28.36
N ALA A 10 17.60 29.21 -29.51
CA ALA A 10 16.41 28.38 -29.62
C ALA A 10 16.72 26.90 -29.31
N GLY A 11 17.84 26.36 -29.82
CA GLY A 11 18.28 25.00 -29.53
C GLY A 11 18.69 24.80 -28.06
N GLY A 12 19.32 25.81 -27.44
CA GLY A 12 19.65 25.81 -26.01
C GLY A 12 18.41 25.85 -25.11
N LEU A 13 17.40 26.64 -25.49
CA LEU A 13 16.11 26.66 -24.80
C LEU A 13 15.36 25.33 -24.94
N LEU A 14 15.41 24.70 -26.12
CA LEU A 14 14.78 23.40 -26.37
C LEU A 14 15.43 22.29 -25.54
N MET A 15 16.77 22.29 -25.43
CA MET A 15 17.51 21.35 -24.58
C MET A 15 17.22 21.52 -23.09
N MET A 16 17.11 22.77 -22.61
CA MET A 16 16.72 23.06 -21.22
C MET A 16 15.29 22.64 -20.91
N ALA A 17 14.37 22.80 -21.86
CA ALA A 17 13.01 22.27 -21.73
C ALA A 17 13.05 20.75 -21.58
N THR A 18 13.74 20.01 -22.45
CA THR A 18 13.77 18.53 -22.39
C THR A 18 14.44 17.95 -21.14
N ALA A 19 15.41 18.65 -20.53
CA ALA A 19 16.11 18.19 -19.34
C ALA A 19 15.27 18.30 -18.05
N GLY A 20 14.23 19.14 -18.03
CA GLY A 20 13.35 19.34 -16.87
C GLY A 20 12.23 18.31 -16.71
N TYR A 21 12.03 17.42 -17.69
CA TYR A 21 10.89 16.48 -17.73
C TYR A 21 11.26 15.03 -17.43
N VAL A 22 12.41 14.74 -16.80
CA VAL A 22 12.63 13.41 -16.21
C VAL A 22 11.91 13.36 -14.87
N GLN A 23 10.58 13.30 -14.93
CA GLN A 23 9.76 12.93 -13.78
C GLN A 23 9.92 11.41 -13.62
N ALA A 24 10.47 10.98 -12.48
CA ALA A 24 10.43 9.57 -12.13
C ALA A 24 8.97 9.15 -12.02
N ASP A 25 8.58 8.11 -12.76
CA ASP A 25 7.22 7.60 -12.67
C ASP A 25 6.99 7.05 -11.26
N ALA A 26 5.82 7.36 -10.68
CA ALA A 26 5.51 6.87 -9.35
C ALA A 26 5.37 5.33 -9.42
N LEU A 27 5.94 4.63 -8.44
CA LEU A 27 5.79 3.19 -8.33
C LEU A 27 4.30 2.84 -8.30
N GLN A 28 3.84 2.19 -9.35
CA GLN A 28 2.44 1.78 -9.45
C GLN A 28 2.22 0.61 -8.49
N PRO A 29 1.12 0.62 -7.71
CA PRO A 29 0.75 -0.52 -6.90
C PRO A 29 0.47 -1.74 -7.80
N ASP A 30 0.74 -2.93 -7.27
CA ASP A 30 0.59 -4.18 -8.03
C ASP A 30 -0.88 -4.39 -8.45
N PRO A 31 -1.18 -4.47 -9.76
CA PRO A 31 -2.54 -4.59 -10.27
C PRO A 31 -3.21 -5.93 -9.93
N ALA A 32 -2.45 -6.94 -9.50
CA ALA A 32 -3.02 -8.22 -9.06
C ALA A 32 -3.76 -8.11 -7.71
N TRP A 33 -3.46 -7.06 -6.93
CA TRP A 33 -4.13 -6.81 -5.66
C TRP A 33 -5.46 -6.09 -5.86
N GLN A 34 -6.54 -6.76 -5.52
CA GLN A 34 -7.85 -6.15 -5.39
C GLN A 34 -7.97 -5.56 -3.99
N GLN A 35 -8.40 -4.31 -3.89
CA GLN A 35 -8.56 -3.63 -2.61
C GLN A 35 -9.84 -2.80 -2.57
N GLY A 36 -10.37 -2.59 -1.37
CA GLY A 36 -11.55 -1.76 -1.17
C GLY A 36 -11.76 -1.40 0.28
N THR A 37 -12.77 -0.54 0.52
CA THR A 37 -13.21 -0.15 1.85
C THR A 37 -14.72 -0.32 1.93
N LEU A 38 -15.19 -1.03 2.95
CA LEU A 38 -16.61 -1.20 3.22
C LEU A 38 -17.20 0.09 3.84
N SER A 39 -18.53 0.21 3.87
CA SER A 39 -19.22 1.37 4.43
C SER A 39 -18.94 1.62 5.92
N ASN A 40 -18.53 0.58 6.66
CA ASN A 40 -18.13 0.66 8.07
C ASN A 40 -16.65 1.04 8.27
N GLY A 41 -15.92 1.33 7.20
CA GLY A 41 -14.49 1.69 7.24
C GLY A 41 -13.53 0.49 7.24
N LEU A 42 -14.01 -0.75 7.18
CA LEU A 42 -13.14 -1.93 7.08
C LEU A 42 -12.48 -1.97 5.70
N GLN A 43 -11.16 -1.99 5.70
CA GLN A 43 -10.35 -2.13 4.49
C GLN A 43 -10.08 -3.61 4.23
N TRP A 44 -10.17 -4.02 2.97
CA TRP A 44 -9.91 -5.39 2.55
C TRP A 44 -8.98 -5.41 1.33
N GLN A 45 -8.20 -6.49 1.25
CA GLN A 45 -7.27 -6.76 0.17
C GLN A 45 -7.36 -8.24 -0.19
N VAL A 46 -7.44 -8.54 -1.48
CA VAL A 46 -7.52 -9.90 -2.01
C VAL A 46 -6.52 -10.02 -3.15
N LEU A 47 -5.64 -11.03 -3.03
CA LEU A 47 -4.74 -11.45 -4.09
C LEU A 47 -5.19 -12.81 -4.59
N THR A 48 -5.64 -12.88 -5.85
CA THR A 48 -5.96 -14.15 -6.49
C THR A 48 -4.70 -14.77 -7.07
N THR A 49 -4.40 -16.03 -6.74
CA THR A 49 -3.25 -16.77 -7.26
C THR A 49 -3.70 -17.93 -8.16
N PRO A 50 -4.30 -17.69 -9.34
CA PRO A 50 -4.80 -18.75 -10.23
C PRO A 50 -3.70 -19.74 -10.66
N GLN A 51 -2.45 -19.31 -10.67
CA GLN A 51 -1.27 -20.12 -10.96
C GLN A 51 -1.01 -21.25 -9.93
N ARG A 52 -1.60 -21.20 -8.74
CA ARG A 52 -1.45 -22.21 -7.68
C ARG A 52 -2.83 -22.60 -7.12
N PRO A 53 -3.64 -23.35 -7.90
CA PRO A 53 -5.02 -23.66 -7.52
C PRO A 53 -5.13 -24.66 -6.35
N SER A 54 -4.10 -25.46 -6.12
CA SER A 54 -4.07 -26.46 -5.04
C SER A 54 -3.54 -25.90 -3.71
N ASP A 55 -3.08 -24.66 -3.69
CA ASP A 55 -2.53 -24.06 -2.48
C ASP A 55 -3.63 -23.65 -1.49
N ARG A 56 -3.25 -23.55 -0.21
CA ARG A 56 -4.18 -23.13 0.84
C ARG A 56 -4.49 -21.64 0.70
N VAL A 57 -5.74 -21.28 1.00
CA VAL A 57 -6.14 -19.89 1.13
C VAL A 57 -5.61 -19.34 2.46
N GLU A 58 -4.89 -18.23 2.39
CA GLU A 58 -4.46 -17.48 3.58
C GLU A 58 -5.44 -16.35 3.88
N ILE A 59 -5.89 -16.25 5.13
CA ILE A 59 -6.76 -15.17 5.60
C ILE A 59 -6.03 -14.48 6.74
N ARG A 60 -5.84 -13.16 6.63
CA ARG A 60 -5.18 -12.34 7.64
C ARG A 60 -6.12 -11.20 8.03
N LEU A 61 -6.37 -11.05 9.32
CA LEU A 61 -7.09 -9.91 9.89
C LEU A 61 -6.09 -9.05 10.65
N LEU A 62 -5.90 -7.82 10.21
CA LEU A 62 -5.05 -6.85 10.89
C LEU A 62 -5.91 -5.89 11.69
N VAL A 63 -5.54 -5.64 12.94
CA VAL A 63 -6.12 -4.62 13.78
C VAL A 63 -4.99 -3.68 14.18
N ASN A 64 -5.11 -2.40 13.85
CA ASN A 64 -4.09 -1.39 14.11
C ASN A 64 -4.10 -0.93 15.58
N THR A 65 -3.97 -1.88 16.50
CA THR A 65 -3.85 -1.66 17.95
C THR A 65 -2.82 -2.62 18.51
N GLY A 66 -2.11 -2.19 19.55
CA GLY A 66 -1.09 -2.99 20.21
C GLY A 66 -0.77 -2.43 21.59
N SER A 67 0.28 -2.93 22.23
CA SER A 67 0.63 -2.56 23.61
C SER A 67 0.86 -1.06 23.81
N LEU A 68 1.24 -0.33 22.76
CA LEU A 68 1.39 1.13 22.81
C LEU A 68 0.07 1.87 23.05
N ALA A 69 -1.06 1.26 22.75
CA ALA A 69 -2.39 1.81 23.00
C ALA A 69 -2.96 1.41 24.38
N GLU A 70 -2.23 0.61 25.18
CA GLU A 70 -2.68 0.18 26.50
C GLU A 70 -2.47 1.27 27.55
N SER A 71 -3.48 1.48 28.39
CA SER A 71 -3.30 2.20 29.66
C SER A 71 -2.64 1.31 30.72
N THR A 72 -2.22 1.90 31.84
CA THR A 72 -1.61 1.15 32.95
C THR A 72 -2.53 0.08 33.54
N GLN A 73 -3.86 0.28 33.48
CA GLN A 73 -4.85 -0.69 33.91
C GLN A 73 -5.11 -1.80 32.88
N GLN A 74 -4.68 -1.61 31.63
CA GLN A 74 -4.92 -2.51 30.50
C GLN A 74 -3.65 -3.26 30.06
N SER A 75 -2.62 -3.25 30.90
CA SER A 75 -1.34 -3.90 30.62
C SER A 75 -1.55 -5.38 30.25
N GLY A 76 -1.13 -5.75 29.04
CA GLY A 76 -1.21 -7.11 28.49
C GLY A 76 -2.48 -7.44 27.71
N TYR A 77 -3.42 -6.49 27.55
CA TYR A 77 -4.69 -6.73 26.88
C TYR A 77 -4.54 -7.05 25.39
N SER A 78 -3.63 -6.37 24.69
CA SER A 78 -3.38 -6.58 23.26
C SER A 78 -2.90 -8.00 22.96
N HIS A 79 -2.26 -8.66 23.93
CA HIS A 79 -1.84 -10.05 23.82
C HIS A 79 -2.92 -11.05 24.27
N ALA A 80 -3.67 -10.70 25.31
CA ALA A 80 -4.69 -11.59 25.87
C ALA A 80 -5.95 -11.69 25.00
N ILE A 81 -6.41 -10.58 24.41
CA ILE A 81 -7.66 -10.51 23.63
C ILE A 81 -7.68 -11.51 22.46
N PRO A 82 -6.63 -11.60 21.60
CA PRO A 82 -6.61 -12.61 20.53
C PRO A 82 -6.75 -14.04 21.04
N SER A 83 -6.12 -14.36 22.17
CA SER A 83 -6.21 -15.67 22.81
C SER A 83 -7.63 -15.97 23.30
N TYR A 84 -8.33 -14.98 23.86
CA TYR A 84 -9.73 -15.14 24.23
C TYR A 84 -10.63 -15.35 23.01
N CYS A 85 -10.45 -14.58 21.93
CA CYS A 85 -11.21 -14.76 20.70
C CYS A 85 -11.03 -16.17 20.08
N ALA A 86 -9.81 -16.72 20.14
CA ALA A 86 -9.53 -18.07 19.68
C ALA A 86 -10.26 -19.14 20.52
N ASN A 87 -10.28 -18.97 21.84
CA ASN A 87 -10.90 -19.93 22.76
C ASN A 87 -12.44 -19.82 22.81
N ALA A 88 -12.98 -18.61 22.68
CA ALA A 88 -14.43 -18.36 22.67
C ALA A 88 -15.13 -19.01 21.46
N LYS A 89 -14.38 -19.32 20.40
CA LYS A 89 -14.89 -19.92 19.16
C LYS A 89 -14.90 -21.46 19.20
N ARG A 90 -15.03 -22.08 20.38
CA ARG A 90 -15.42 -23.51 20.48
C ARG A 90 -16.94 -23.60 20.38
N TRP A 91 -17.45 -23.56 19.15
CA TRP A 91 -18.86 -23.84 18.85
C TRP A 91 -19.21 -25.29 19.23
N PRO A 92 -20.43 -25.58 19.72
CA PRO A 92 -20.92 -26.96 19.82
C PRO A 92 -21.00 -27.63 18.45
#